data_AF-A0A0C3B8Y9-F1
#
_entry.id   AF-A0A0C3B8Y9-F1
#
_cell.length_a   1.000
_cell.length_b   1.000
_cell.length_c   1.000
_cell.angle_alpha   90.00
_cell.angle_beta   90.00
_cell.angle_gamma   90.00
#
_symmetry.space_group_name_H-M   'P 1'
#
loop_
_entity.id
_entity.type
_entity.pdbx_description
1 polymer ?
#
loop_
_entity_poly.entity_id
_entity_poly.type
_entity_poly.pdbx_seq_one_letter_code
_entity_poly.pdbx_strand_id
1 'polypeptide(L)' 'MPTNVLVQSGSYMVSKTRGSTCLRVVNTTSPVRSVIFSPDNTYVASGTEKGVQLWETSNGINFVTFQCVAL' A
#
# COMPACT_ATOMS: atom_id res chain seq x y z
N MET A 1 -10.90 -12.14 12.94
CA MET A 1 -10.65 -12.48 11.52
C MET A 1 -11.10 -11.33 10.57
N PRO A 2 -10.19 -10.59 9.89
CA PRO A 2 -10.44 -9.40 9.00
C PRO A 2 -10.97 -9.71 7.57
N THR A 3 -11.29 -8.70 6.73
CA THR A 3 -11.84 -8.86 5.34
C THR A 3 -11.79 -7.57 4.45
N ASN A 4 -10.79 -7.47 3.57
CA ASN A 4 -10.68 -6.79 2.24
C ASN A 4 -11.39 -5.41 1.99
N VAL A 5 -10.61 -4.36 1.64
CA VAL A 5 -11.13 -3.00 1.30
C VAL A 5 -11.37 -2.82 -0.19
N LEU A 6 -11.34 -1.56 -0.54
CA LEU A 6 -11.79 -0.87 -1.69
C LEU A 6 -10.64 0.11 -2.01
N VAL A 7 -9.90 -0.18 -3.07
CA VAL A 7 -8.86 0.64 -3.67
C VAL A 7 -9.10 0.54 -5.16
N GLN A 8 -9.36 1.69 -5.75
CA GLN A 8 -9.75 1.88 -7.14
C GLN A 8 -9.28 3.30 -7.46
N SER A 9 -8.35 3.56 -8.37
CA SER A 9 -7.57 2.68 -9.26
C SER A 9 -6.08 3.13 -9.21
N GLY A 10 -5.06 2.27 -9.29
CA GLY A 10 -5.06 0.82 -9.55
C GLY A 10 -4.82 -0.09 -8.34
N SER A 11 -5.92 -0.63 -7.80
CA SER A 11 -6.16 -2.09 -7.71
C SER A 11 -5.52 -3.00 -6.63
N TYR A 12 -5.29 -2.59 -5.38
CA TYR A 12 -5.07 -3.56 -4.27
C TYR A 12 -5.57 -3.08 -2.89
N MET A 13 -6.22 -3.97 -2.12
CA MET A 13 -7.43 -3.67 -1.30
C MET A 13 -7.49 -4.38 0.11
N VAL A 14 -7.42 -3.71 1.29
CA VAL A 14 -7.56 -4.35 2.67
C VAL A 14 -8.31 -3.53 3.79
N SER A 15 -9.43 -4.03 4.38
CA SER A 15 -10.32 -3.41 5.42
C SER A 15 -10.99 -4.45 6.35
N LYS A 16 -11.97 -4.00 7.16
CA LYS A 16 -13.31 -4.63 7.24
C LYS A 16 -14.44 -3.59 7.43
N THR A 17 -15.68 -4.04 7.23
CA THR A 17 -16.96 -3.30 7.31
C THR A 17 -17.30 -2.65 8.67
N ARG A 18 -17.45 -1.32 8.69
CA ARG A 18 -18.65 -0.58 9.17
C ARG A 18 -18.47 0.92 8.89
N GLY A 19 -19.16 1.41 7.86
CA GLY A 19 -18.92 2.74 7.29
C GLY A 19 -17.84 2.72 6.20
N SER A 20 -18.14 3.31 5.05
CA SER A 20 -17.26 3.31 3.87
C SER A 20 -16.27 4.49 3.92
N THR A 21 -15.52 4.62 5.02
CA THR A 21 -14.55 5.71 5.20
C THR A 21 -13.17 5.31 4.69
N CYS A 22 -12.59 6.15 3.82
CA CYS A 22 -11.17 6.06 3.50
C CYS A 22 -10.37 6.53 4.73
N LEU A 23 -9.59 5.64 5.35
CA LEU A 23 -8.79 5.98 6.53
C LEU A 23 -7.56 6.82 6.16
N ARG A 24 -6.94 6.55 5.00
CA ARG A 24 -5.73 7.21 4.53
C ARG A 24 -5.53 7.02 3.02
N VAL A 25 -4.95 8.03 2.37
CA VAL A 25 -4.38 7.95 1.02
C VAL A 25 -2.87 8.18 1.14
N VAL A 26 -2.07 7.37 0.45
CA VAL A 26 -0.62 7.57 0.28
C VAL A 26 -0.32 7.89 -1.17
N ASN A 27 0.62 8.81 -1.41
CA ASN A 27 0.97 9.26 -2.76
C ASN A 27 2.22 8.53 -3.26
N THR A 28 2.13 7.87 -4.41
CA THR A 28 3.27 7.22 -5.07
C THR A 28 3.76 8.06 -6.26
N THR A 29 5.04 7.99 -6.57
CA THR A 29 5.66 8.74 -7.68
C THR A 29 5.64 7.99 -9.02
N SER A 30 4.94 6.85 -9.07
CA SER A 30 4.73 6.00 -10.24
C SER A 30 3.46 5.16 -10.07
N PRO A 31 2.88 4.64 -11.17
CA PRO A 31 1.72 3.74 -11.12
C PRO A 31 1.97 2.54 -10.20
N VAL A 32 1.01 2.28 -9.31
CA VAL A 32 1.04 1.10 -8.43
C VAL A 32 0.57 -0.13 -9.21
N ARG A 33 1.34 -1.20 -9.12
CA ARG A 33 1.15 -2.48 -9.83
C ARG A 33 1.03 -3.67 -8.88
N SER A 34 1.25 -3.48 -7.59
CA SER A 34 0.98 -4.45 -6.51
C SER A 34 0.86 -3.72 -5.17
N VAL A 35 -0.01 -4.17 -4.27
CA VAL A 35 0.02 -3.81 -2.85
C VAL A 35 -0.27 -5.04 -2.01
N ILE A 36 0.50 -5.21 -0.93
CA ILE A 36 0.34 -6.30 0.04
C ILE A 36 0.57 -5.75 1.46
N PHE A 37 -0.15 -6.30 2.43
CA PHE A 37 0.00 -5.97 3.84
C PHE A 37 0.94 -7.00 4.48
N SER A 38 1.79 -6.57 5.42
CA SER A 38 2.55 -7.51 6.22
C SER A 38 1.61 -8.30 7.15
N PRO A 39 1.90 -9.59 7.46
CA PRO A 39 1.01 -10.41 8.29
C PRO A 39 0.76 -9.88 9.71
N ASP A 40 1.69 -9.08 10.24
CA ASP A 40 1.60 -8.39 11.53
C ASP A 40 0.84 -7.05 11.47
N ASN A 41 0.47 -6.59 10.26
CA ASN A 41 -0.11 -5.28 9.96
C ASN A 41 0.80 -4.08 10.33
N THR A 42 2.10 -4.24 10.51
CA THR A 42 3.03 -3.11 10.74
C THR A 42 3.28 -2.31 9.46
N TYR A 43 3.25 -2.98 8.30
CA TYR A 43 3.62 -2.40 7.01
C TYR A 43 2.64 -2.70 5.88
N VAL A 44 2.67 -1.82 4.88
CA VAL A 44 2.15 -2.03 3.54
C VAL A 44 3.30 -1.93 2.56
N ALA A 45 3.46 -2.90 1.66
CA ALA A 45 4.37 -2.79 0.53
C ALA A 45 3.56 -2.47 -0.74
N SER A 46 3.99 -1.47 -1.51
CA SER A 46 3.44 -1.15 -2.84
C SER A 46 4.52 -1.28 -3.91
N GLY A 47 4.35 -2.20 -4.86
CA GLY A 47 5.20 -2.31 -6.05
C GLY A 47 4.75 -1.36 -7.14
N THR A 48 5.71 -0.68 -7.75
CA THR A 48 5.56 0.27 -8.84
C THR A 48 6.55 -0.05 -9.96
N GLU A 49 6.41 0.60 -11.11
CA GLU A 49 7.38 0.48 -12.22
C GLU A 49 8.79 0.98 -11.86
N LYS A 50 8.94 1.82 -10.83
CA LYS A 50 10.23 2.29 -10.30
C LYS A 50 10.79 1.42 -9.18
N GLY A 51 10.11 0.34 -8.80
CA GLY A 51 10.47 -0.53 -7.67
C GLY A 51 9.45 -0.52 -6.53
N VAL A 52 9.85 -0.95 -5.34
CA VAL A 52 8.95 -1.25 -4.21
C VAL A 52 9.07 -0.19 -3.11
N GLN A 53 7.95 0.30 -2.61
CA GLN A 53 7.87 1.23 -1.49
C GLN A 53 7.23 0.54 -0.29
N LEU A 54 7.82 0.67 0.90
CA LEU A 54 7.24 0.20 2.16
C LEU A 54 6.70 1.38 2.97
N TRP A 55 5.52 1.21 3.55
CA TRP A 55 4.80 2.23 4.29
C TRP A 55 4.46 1.70 5.68
N GLU A 56 4.69 2.47 6.73
CA GLU A 56 4.23 2.10 8.07
C GLU A 56 2.70 2.33 8.17
N THR A 57 1.95 1.34 8.67
CA THR A 57 0.48 1.42 8.70
C THR A 57 -0.05 2.47 9.69
N SER A 58 0.68 2.70 10.78
CA SER A 58 0.28 3.59 11.88
C SER A 58 0.09 5.04 11.40
N ASN A 59 1.03 5.53 10.58
CA ASN A 59 1.18 6.93 10.19
C ASN A 59 1.16 7.13 8.66
N GLY A 60 1.31 6.07 7.86
CA GLY A 60 1.36 6.10 6.40
C GLY A 60 2.60 6.77 5.81
N ILE A 61 3.67 6.90 6.59
CA ILE A 61 4.96 7.44 6.13
C ILE A 61 5.69 6.37 5.33
N ASN A 62 6.39 6.79 4.25
CA ASN A 62 7.28 5.88 3.53
C ASN A 62 8.46 5.52 4.43
N PHE A 63 8.54 4.25 4.83
CA PHE A 63 9.64 3.72 5.64
C PHE A 63 10.89 3.50 4.79
N VAL A 64 10.73 2.95 3.58
CA VAL A 64 11.83 2.76 2.62
C VAL A 64 11.30 2.68 1.18
N THR A 65 12.18 2.97 0.23
CA THR A 65 11.95 2.73 -1.20
C THR A 65 13.13 1.95 -1.79
N PHE A 66 12.85 0.77 -2.34
CA PHE A 66 13.78 -0.04 -3.12
C PHE A 66 13.61 0.29 -4.59
N GLN A 67 14.62 0.92 -5.21
CA GLN A 67 14.55 1.33 -6.61
C GLN A 67 14.94 0.19 -7.56
N CYS A 68 14.18 0.03 -8.63
CA CYS A 68 14.57 -0.77 -9.79
C CYS A 68 15.36 0.13 -10.76
N VAL A 69 16.68 0.05 -10.70
CA VAL A 69 17.58 0.69 -11.67
C VAL A 69 18.18 -0.38 -12.57
N ALA A 70 18.12 -0.16 -13.88
CA ALA A 70 18.93 -0.91 -14.83
C ALA A 70 20.39 -0.43 -14.73
N LEU A 71 21.32 -1.38 -14.75
CA LEU A 71 22.77 -1.15 -14.84
C LEU A 71 23.21 -1.11 -16.30
#